data_AF-C4YQJ9-F1
#
_entry.id   AF-C4YQJ9-F1
#
_cell.length_a   1.000
_cell.length_b   1.000
_cell.length_c   1.000
_cell.angle_alpha   90.00
_cell.angle_beta   90.00
_cell.angle_gamma   90.00
#
_symmetry.space_group_name_H-M   'P 1'
#
loop_
_entity.id
_entity.type
_entity.pdbx_description
1 polymer ?
#
loop_
_entity_poly.entity_id
_entity_poly.type
_entity_poly.pdbx_seq_one_letter_code
_entity_poly.pdbx_strand_id
1 'polypeptide(L)'
;MYFHSFIISSLIASAFANPIKKCGFPQDEDITNVGANGWAMSPDEPCTPGKFCPFACPPGKLMNQWDPEAVSYTFPKSMNGGLYCNEDGTTSKPFIGRSLCIDGVGTVSVVNKASDVVSFCQTVLPGNEAMLIPTEVGDGNEQVLAVPGPGYWAGTAAHYYVNPPGVSSKDACVWGTPEKAIGNWSPYVAGMNQDSNGNTFVTIGYNPKYIDDFSGNIPNFGIRIVCDNPDECNGLECEINPRQGFNKAMGPASGNSLGADYCIVTAKNHAHARIEVFQ
;
A
#
# COMPACT_ATOMS: atom_id res chain seq x y z
N MET A 1 -70.99 -25.84 37.32
CA MET A 1 -69.80 -26.37 36.63
C MET A 1 -69.41 -25.40 35.54
N TYR A 2 -68.47 -24.49 35.81
CA TYR A 2 -67.93 -23.57 34.80
C TYR A 2 -66.62 -24.16 34.26
N PHE A 3 -66.61 -24.52 32.98
CA PHE A 3 -65.39 -24.89 32.27
C PHE A 3 -64.72 -23.61 31.76
N HIS A 4 -63.50 -23.31 32.23
CA HIS A 4 -62.64 -22.29 31.62
C HIS A 4 -61.66 -22.97 30.67
N SER A 5 -61.78 -22.63 29.39
CA SER A 5 -60.90 -23.06 28.32
C SER A 5 -59.66 -22.17 28.31
N PHE A 6 -58.49 -22.74 28.60
CA PHE A 6 -57.21 -22.03 28.48
C PHE A 6 -56.69 -22.17 27.05
N ILE A 7 -56.71 -21.07 26.30
CA ILE A 7 -56.03 -20.94 25.01
C ILE A 7 -54.57 -20.60 25.30
N ILE A 8 -53.67 -21.56 25.04
CA ILE A 8 -52.22 -21.34 25.08
C ILE A 8 -51.83 -20.70 23.73
N SER A 9 -51.61 -19.39 23.73
CA SER A 9 -51.04 -18.68 22.59
C SER A 9 -49.52 -18.82 22.63
N SER A 10 -48.96 -19.62 21.72
CA SER A 10 -47.52 -19.76 21.54
C SER A 10 -46.96 -18.53 20.83
N LEU A 11 -46.31 -17.66 21.59
CA LEU A 11 -45.47 -16.57 21.06
C LEU A 11 -44.21 -17.17 20.43
N ILE A 12 -44.18 -17.24 19.09
CA ILE A 12 -42.95 -17.46 18.33
C ILE A 12 -42.17 -16.14 18.38
N ALA A 13 -41.18 -16.06 19.25
CA ALA A 13 -40.21 -14.98 19.23
C ALA A 13 -39.29 -15.20 18.02
N SER A 14 -39.58 -14.53 16.90
CA SER A 14 -38.62 -14.37 15.81
C SER A 14 -37.44 -13.56 16.34
N ALA A 15 -36.37 -14.24 16.73
CA ALA A 15 -35.09 -13.62 16.97
C ALA A 15 -34.56 -13.10 15.64
N PHE A 16 -34.90 -11.86 15.29
CA PHE A 16 -34.17 -11.12 14.28
C PHE A 16 -32.76 -10.94 14.84
N ALA A 17 -31.84 -11.82 14.45
CA ALA A 17 -30.42 -11.58 14.65
C ALA A 17 -30.12 -10.19 14.08
N ASN A 18 -29.43 -9.35 14.86
CA ASN A 18 -28.98 -8.05 14.37
C ASN A 18 -28.27 -8.27 13.02
N PRO A 19 -28.57 -7.48 11.98
CA PRO A 19 -27.91 -7.63 10.70
C PRO A 19 -26.40 -7.52 10.91
N ILE A 20 -25.66 -8.51 10.41
CA ILE A 20 -24.21 -8.57 10.56
C ILE A 20 -23.62 -7.34 9.87
N LYS A 21 -23.01 -6.45 10.64
CA LYS A 21 -22.52 -5.15 10.13
C LYS A 21 -21.05 -5.19 9.68
N LYS A 22 -20.34 -6.29 9.89
CA LYS A 22 -18.88 -6.36 9.70
C LYS A 22 -18.47 -7.74 9.17
N CYS A 23 -17.49 -7.74 8.28
CA CYS A 23 -16.85 -8.98 7.83
C CYS A 23 -15.75 -9.42 8.79
N GLY A 24 -15.69 -10.72 9.08
CA GLY A 24 -14.61 -11.30 9.87
C GLY A 24 -13.29 -11.25 9.11
N PHE A 25 -12.27 -10.61 9.69
CA PHE A 25 -10.91 -10.66 9.15
C PHE A 25 -10.34 -12.07 9.34
N PRO A 26 -9.83 -12.74 8.27
CA PRO A 26 -9.27 -14.08 8.37
C PRO A 26 -8.16 -14.14 9.42
N GLN A 27 -8.23 -15.14 10.31
CA GLN A 27 -7.15 -15.46 11.23
C GLN A 27 -6.30 -16.59 10.62
N ASP A 28 -5.05 -16.70 11.03
CA ASP A 28 -4.13 -17.78 10.64
C ASP A 28 -3.75 -17.81 9.14
N GLU A 29 -3.93 -16.69 8.43
CA GLU A 29 -3.45 -16.48 7.06
C GLU A 29 -2.23 -15.52 7.09
N ASP A 30 -1.32 -15.64 6.12
CA ASP A 30 -0.12 -14.79 5.98
C ASP A 30 -0.50 -13.40 5.40
N ILE A 31 -1.32 -12.67 6.16
CA ILE A 31 -1.81 -11.32 5.85
C ILE A 31 -1.62 -10.40 7.05
N THR A 32 -1.33 -9.13 6.78
CA THR A 32 -0.99 -8.14 7.80
C THR A 32 -2.25 -7.43 8.30
N ASN A 33 -2.39 -7.30 9.63
CA ASN A 33 -3.47 -6.53 10.24
C ASN A 33 -3.20 -5.04 10.10
N VAL A 34 -4.04 -4.34 9.32
CA VAL A 34 -3.92 -2.90 9.05
C VAL A 34 -5.29 -2.22 9.10
N GLY A 35 -5.32 -0.90 8.97
CA GLY A 35 -6.54 -0.14 8.68
C GLY A 35 -7.77 -0.48 9.54
N ALA A 36 -8.94 -0.50 8.92
CA ALA A 36 -10.21 -0.69 9.62
C ALA A 36 -10.49 -2.16 9.97
N ASN A 37 -10.32 -2.52 11.25
CA ASN A 37 -10.57 -3.87 11.78
C ASN A 37 -9.70 -4.96 11.12
N GLY A 38 -8.47 -4.65 10.75
CA GLY A 38 -7.51 -5.56 10.11
C GLY A 38 -7.49 -5.49 8.58
N TRP A 39 -8.53 -4.95 7.96
CA TRP A 39 -8.63 -4.77 6.52
C TRP A 39 -7.83 -3.56 6.04
N ALA A 40 -7.25 -3.65 4.84
CA ALA A 40 -6.59 -2.54 4.16
C ALA A 40 -7.64 -1.58 3.57
N MET A 41 -8.46 -1.04 4.46
CA MET A 41 -9.59 -0.16 4.20
C MET A 41 -9.50 1.07 5.09
N SER A 42 -9.96 2.20 4.56
CA SER A 42 -10.06 3.44 5.32
C SER A 42 -11.09 3.31 6.47
N PRO A 43 -10.92 4.03 7.59
CA PRO A 43 -11.82 3.95 8.74
C PRO A 43 -13.30 4.21 8.42
N ASP A 44 -13.57 5.08 7.44
CA ASP A 44 -14.89 5.48 6.95
C ASP A 44 -15.45 4.56 5.85
N GLU A 45 -14.64 3.64 5.34
CA GLU A 45 -15.01 2.63 4.34
C GLU A 45 -14.83 1.20 4.90
N PRO A 46 -15.43 0.83 6.03
CA PRO A 46 -15.19 -0.49 6.61
C PRO A 46 -15.69 -1.62 5.70
N CYS A 47 -15.03 -2.78 5.81
CA CYS A 47 -15.46 -4.00 5.14
C CYS A 47 -16.81 -4.50 5.69
N THR A 48 -17.83 -4.48 4.82
CA THR A 48 -19.21 -4.92 5.12
C THR A 48 -19.66 -5.98 4.12
N PRO A 49 -20.69 -6.78 4.46
CA PRO A 49 -21.30 -7.72 3.51
C PRO A 49 -21.64 -7.10 2.16
N GLY A 50 -21.49 -7.89 1.10
CA GLY A 50 -21.78 -7.52 -0.29
C GLY A 50 -20.66 -6.77 -1.02
N LYS A 51 -19.50 -6.55 -0.38
CA LYS A 51 -18.36 -5.80 -0.94
C LYS A 51 -17.09 -6.65 -1.01
N PHE A 52 -16.17 -6.22 -1.87
CA PHE A 52 -14.79 -6.68 -1.87
C PHE A 52 -13.98 -5.92 -0.81
N CYS A 53 -13.12 -6.64 -0.10
CA CYS A 53 -12.36 -6.15 1.04
C CYS A 53 -10.87 -6.44 0.84
N PRO A 54 -10.10 -5.42 0.40
CA PRO A 54 -8.66 -5.46 0.35
C PRO A 54 -8.01 -5.77 1.69
N PHE A 55 -6.89 -6.49 1.63
CA PHE A 55 -6.05 -6.83 2.77
C PHE A 55 -4.59 -6.53 2.46
N ALA A 56 -3.76 -6.41 3.49
CA ALA A 56 -2.33 -6.19 3.34
C ALA A 56 -1.56 -7.50 3.30
N CYS A 57 -0.58 -7.59 2.41
CA CYS A 57 0.41 -8.66 2.42
C CYS A 57 1.67 -8.22 3.18
N PRO A 58 2.50 -9.18 3.66
CA PRO A 58 3.81 -8.87 4.21
C PRO A 58 4.71 -8.08 3.22
N PRO A 59 5.76 -7.40 3.70
CA PRO A 59 6.72 -6.71 2.84
C PRO A 59 7.23 -7.58 1.69
N GLY A 60 7.36 -6.99 0.50
CA GLY A 60 7.76 -7.69 -0.72
C GLY A 60 6.65 -8.46 -1.45
N LYS A 61 5.48 -8.66 -0.82
CA LYS A 61 4.37 -9.41 -1.40
C LYS A 61 3.22 -8.50 -1.86
N LEU A 62 2.47 -8.98 -2.84
CA LEU A 62 1.31 -8.33 -3.44
C LEU A 62 0.04 -9.14 -3.16
N MET A 63 -1.09 -8.43 -3.03
CA MET A 63 -2.41 -9.04 -2.88
C MET A 63 -2.80 -9.82 -4.15
N ASN A 64 -3.20 -11.07 -4.02
CA ASN A 64 -3.49 -11.97 -5.14
C ASN A 64 -4.98 -12.36 -5.24
N GLN A 65 -5.85 -11.50 -4.71
CA GLN A 65 -7.30 -11.67 -4.71
C GLN A 65 -7.95 -10.34 -5.04
N TRP A 66 -8.98 -10.37 -5.88
CA TRP A 66 -9.78 -9.21 -6.32
C TRP A 66 -10.98 -9.73 -7.12
N ASP A 67 -11.92 -8.85 -7.46
CA ASP A 67 -13.04 -9.16 -8.35
C ASP A 67 -12.54 -9.62 -9.73
N PRO A 68 -12.88 -10.83 -10.22
CA PRO A 68 -12.44 -11.30 -11.53
C PRO A 68 -12.84 -10.40 -12.70
N GLU A 69 -13.86 -9.54 -12.52
CA GLU A 69 -14.27 -8.53 -13.50
C GLU A 69 -13.45 -7.23 -13.42
N ALA A 70 -12.65 -7.03 -12.37
CA ALA A 70 -11.71 -5.91 -12.24
C ALA A 70 -10.44 -6.18 -13.06
N VAL A 71 -10.55 -6.02 -14.37
CA VAL A 71 -9.46 -6.29 -15.33
C VAL A 71 -8.74 -5.03 -15.81
N SER A 72 -9.22 -3.85 -15.42
CA SER A 72 -8.64 -2.56 -15.79
C SER A 72 -8.69 -1.58 -14.62
N TYR A 73 -7.88 -0.52 -14.71
CA TYR A 73 -7.89 0.57 -13.76
C TYR A 73 -9.04 1.54 -14.05
N THR A 74 -10.27 1.10 -13.79
CA THR A 74 -11.49 1.85 -14.09
C THR A 74 -12.45 1.82 -12.91
N PHE A 75 -12.82 3.00 -12.40
CA PHE A 75 -13.79 3.15 -11.33
C PHE A 75 -15.21 2.74 -11.79
N PRO A 76 -16.04 2.13 -10.92
CA PRO A 76 -15.75 1.75 -9.53
C PRO A 76 -15.02 0.40 -9.42
N LYS A 77 -14.95 -0.36 -10.49
CA LYS A 77 -14.50 -1.76 -10.47
C LYS A 77 -13.04 -1.90 -10.00
N SER A 78 -12.19 -0.91 -10.25
CA SER A 78 -10.81 -0.86 -9.74
C SER A 78 -10.68 -0.86 -8.22
N MET A 79 -11.75 -0.53 -7.49
CA MET A 79 -11.77 -0.58 -6.03
C MET A 79 -11.99 -1.99 -5.47
N ASN A 80 -12.41 -2.95 -6.31
CA ASN A 80 -12.83 -4.26 -5.84
C ASN A 80 -11.66 -5.22 -5.64
N GLY A 81 -10.75 -4.89 -4.73
CA GLY A 81 -9.64 -5.74 -4.32
C GLY A 81 -9.96 -6.70 -3.17
N GLY A 82 -9.14 -7.73 -3.01
CA GLY A 82 -9.16 -8.63 -1.87
C GLY A 82 -10.27 -9.68 -1.89
N LEU A 83 -10.77 -9.99 -0.69
CA LEU A 83 -11.77 -11.05 -0.48
C LEU A 83 -13.18 -10.52 -0.63
N TYR A 84 -14.09 -11.36 -1.11
CA TYR A 84 -15.50 -11.01 -1.11
C TYR A 84 -16.12 -11.25 0.26
N CYS A 85 -16.80 -10.25 0.82
CA CYS A 85 -17.55 -10.39 2.06
C CYS A 85 -18.97 -10.90 1.78
N ASN A 86 -19.25 -12.12 2.22
CA ASN A 86 -20.55 -12.76 2.06
C ASN A 86 -21.60 -12.11 2.98
N GLU A 87 -22.88 -12.32 2.67
CA GLU A 87 -24.03 -11.80 3.44
C GLU A 87 -24.04 -12.22 4.92
N ASP A 88 -23.43 -13.37 5.24
CA ASP A 88 -23.29 -13.88 6.59
C ASP A 88 -22.04 -13.35 7.34
N GLY A 89 -21.28 -12.43 6.72
CA GLY A 89 -20.05 -11.86 7.29
C GLY A 89 -18.82 -12.75 7.18
N THR A 90 -18.91 -13.91 6.53
CA THR A 90 -17.75 -14.73 6.17
C THR A 90 -17.07 -14.21 4.89
N THR A 91 -15.88 -14.71 4.57
CA THR A 91 -15.10 -14.26 3.41
C THR A 91 -14.91 -15.38 2.40
N SER A 92 -14.91 -15.02 1.11
CA SER A 92 -14.66 -15.92 -0.01
C SER A 92 -13.46 -15.44 -0.83
N LYS A 93 -12.56 -16.37 -1.21
CA LYS A 93 -11.47 -16.10 -2.17
C LYS A 93 -12.06 -16.04 -3.58
N PRO A 94 -11.99 -14.90 -4.30
CA PRO A 94 -12.51 -14.81 -5.67
C PRO A 94 -11.77 -15.75 -6.65
N PHE A 95 -10.46 -15.93 -6.47
CA PHE A 95 -9.66 -16.90 -7.22
C PHE A 95 -9.39 -18.14 -6.36
N ILE A 96 -10.26 -19.14 -6.52
CA ILE A 96 -10.12 -20.44 -5.85
C ILE A 96 -8.78 -21.09 -6.22
N GLY A 97 -8.06 -21.58 -5.21
CA GLY A 97 -6.76 -22.25 -5.40
C GLY A 97 -5.56 -21.32 -5.49
N ARG A 98 -5.75 -19.99 -5.52
CA ARG A 98 -4.66 -19.02 -5.37
C ARG A 98 -4.39 -18.71 -3.90
N SER A 99 -3.12 -18.47 -3.57
CA SER A 99 -2.73 -17.89 -2.28
C SER A 99 -3.36 -16.49 -2.12
N LEU A 100 -3.40 -15.99 -0.88
CA LEU A 100 -3.82 -14.60 -0.62
C LEU A 100 -2.75 -13.61 -1.09
N CYS A 101 -1.49 -13.94 -0.84
CA CYS A 101 -0.35 -13.12 -1.20
C CYS A 101 0.57 -13.87 -2.18
N ILE A 102 1.19 -13.12 -3.09
CA ILE A 102 2.26 -13.60 -3.98
C ILE A 102 3.48 -12.71 -3.83
N ASP A 103 4.66 -13.25 -4.08
CA ASP A 103 5.88 -12.43 -4.11
C ASP A 103 5.82 -11.44 -5.27
N GLY A 104 6.27 -10.21 -5.03
CA GLY A 104 6.66 -9.30 -6.11
C GLY A 104 7.90 -9.84 -6.85
N VAL A 105 8.33 -9.15 -7.89
CA VAL A 105 9.47 -9.63 -8.72
C VAL A 105 10.83 -9.57 -8.01
N GLY A 106 10.91 -9.00 -6.80
CA GLY A 106 12.09 -9.06 -5.94
C GLY A 106 13.27 -8.18 -6.37
N THR A 107 13.06 -7.19 -7.23
CA THR A 107 14.13 -6.36 -7.80
C THR A 107 14.38 -5.04 -7.08
N VAL A 108 13.61 -4.72 -6.04
CA VAL A 108 13.77 -3.47 -5.28
C VAL A 108 13.71 -3.74 -3.79
N SER A 109 14.66 -3.17 -3.06
CA SER A 109 14.63 -3.09 -1.60
C SER A 109 14.81 -1.65 -1.13
N VAL A 110 14.57 -1.44 0.16
CA VAL A 110 14.89 -0.21 0.88
C VAL A 110 15.96 -0.52 1.92
N VAL A 111 16.98 0.32 1.99
CA VAL A 111 18.03 0.29 3.01
C VAL A 111 17.90 1.54 3.88
N ASN A 112 17.68 1.35 5.17
CA ASN A 112 17.62 2.45 6.10
C ASN A 112 19.02 2.76 6.65
N LYS A 113 19.58 3.90 6.25
CA LYS A 113 20.84 4.45 6.78
C LYS A 113 20.61 5.62 7.74
N ALA A 114 19.36 5.93 8.07
CA ALA A 114 19.02 6.85 9.14
C ALA A 114 19.02 6.12 10.49
N SER A 115 19.14 6.86 11.58
CA SER A 115 19.29 6.28 12.94
C SER A 115 17.96 5.87 13.61
N ASP A 116 16.84 6.01 12.91
CA ASP A 116 15.50 5.69 13.41
C ASP A 116 14.73 4.88 12.37
N VAL A 117 13.65 4.23 12.81
CA VAL A 117 12.74 3.47 11.94
C VAL A 117 12.19 4.32 10.80
N VAL A 118 12.10 3.76 9.59
CA VAL A 118 11.49 4.41 8.43
C VAL A 118 10.33 3.55 7.91
N SER A 119 9.21 4.20 7.59
CA SER A 119 7.99 3.53 7.14
C SER A 119 7.64 3.90 5.69
N PHE A 120 7.58 2.88 4.84
CA PHE A 120 7.08 2.94 3.47
C PHE A 120 5.65 2.40 3.46
N CYS A 121 4.68 3.21 3.07
CA CYS A 121 3.27 2.84 3.08
C CYS A 121 2.77 2.67 1.65
N GLN A 122 2.55 1.43 1.22
CA GLN A 122 2.03 1.12 -0.11
C GLN A 122 0.55 1.48 -0.20
N THR A 123 0.14 2.01 -1.35
CA THR A 123 -1.27 2.18 -1.68
C THR A 123 -1.96 0.83 -1.90
N VAL A 124 -3.22 0.75 -1.48
CA VAL A 124 -4.05 -0.44 -1.69
C VAL A 124 -4.56 -0.45 -3.13
N LEU A 125 -4.03 -1.36 -3.94
CA LEU A 125 -4.41 -1.50 -5.34
C LEU A 125 -4.40 -2.98 -5.80
N PRO A 126 -5.51 -3.51 -6.36
CA PRO A 126 -6.85 -2.89 -6.49
C PRO A 126 -7.46 -2.49 -5.15
N GLY A 127 -8.13 -1.34 -5.11
CA GLY A 127 -8.61 -0.75 -3.87
C GLY A 127 -8.89 0.74 -4.00
N ASN A 128 -9.04 1.39 -2.85
CA ASN A 128 -9.31 2.83 -2.76
C ASN A 128 -8.02 3.68 -2.79
N GLU A 129 -6.86 3.07 -3.03
CA GLU A 129 -5.54 3.73 -3.09
C GLU A 129 -5.08 4.41 -1.80
N ALA A 130 -5.74 4.16 -0.67
CA ALA A 130 -5.21 4.56 0.62
C ALA A 130 -3.87 3.84 0.87
N MET A 131 -2.90 4.56 1.43
CA MET A 131 -1.55 4.11 1.79
C MET A 131 -1.50 3.31 3.10
N LEU A 132 -2.13 2.13 3.10
CA LEU A 132 -2.37 1.37 4.33
C LEU A 132 -1.46 0.17 4.54
N ILE A 133 -0.70 -0.25 3.52
CA ILE A 133 0.09 -1.49 3.56
C ILE A 133 1.53 -1.14 3.98
N PRO A 134 1.98 -1.55 5.18
CA PRO A 134 3.24 -1.08 5.72
C PRO A 134 4.45 -1.89 5.25
N THR A 135 5.58 -1.22 5.07
CA THR A 135 6.92 -1.78 5.11
C THR A 135 7.75 -0.94 6.07
N GLU A 136 8.02 -1.49 7.25
CA GLU A 136 8.77 -0.82 8.32
C GLU A 136 10.23 -1.31 8.28
N VAL A 137 11.18 -0.37 8.31
CA VAL A 137 12.61 -0.64 8.15
C VAL A 137 13.37 -0.06 9.34
N GLY A 138 13.89 -0.91 10.21
CA GLY A 138 14.72 -0.47 11.34
C GLY A 138 16.07 0.11 10.90
N ASP A 139 16.76 0.82 11.80
CA ASP A 139 18.11 1.36 11.57
C ASP A 139 19.08 0.26 11.09
N GLY A 140 19.81 0.55 10.03
CA GLY A 140 20.80 -0.33 9.42
C GLY A 140 20.22 -1.54 8.69
N ASN A 141 18.89 -1.71 8.70
CA ASN A 141 18.24 -2.86 8.09
C ASN A 141 17.87 -2.61 6.62
N GLU A 142 17.64 -3.72 5.93
CA GLU A 142 17.14 -3.77 4.58
C GLU A 142 15.81 -4.53 4.55
N GLN A 143 14.86 -4.08 3.73
CA GLN A 143 13.58 -4.76 3.49
C GLN A 143 13.23 -4.72 2.00
N VAL A 144 12.71 -5.83 1.48
CA VAL A 144 12.23 -5.90 0.10
C VAL A 144 10.93 -5.12 -0.07
N LEU A 145 10.79 -4.39 -1.19
CA LEU A 145 9.55 -3.74 -1.59
C LEU A 145 8.77 -4.62 -2.56
N ALA A 146 7.44 -4.52 -2.51
CA ALA A 146 6.59 -5.25 -3.44
C ALA A 146 6.64 -4.57 -4.82
N VAL A 147 7.19 -5.29 -5.80
CA VAL A 147 7.31 -4.81 -7.18
C VAL A 147 6.37 -5.64 -8.07
N PRO A 148 5.30 -5.04 -8.60
CA PRO A 148 4.45 -5.70 -9.59
C PRO A 148 5.23 -6.09 -10.85
N GLY A 149 5.07 -7.34 -11.25
CA GLY A 149 5.42 -7.78 -12.60
C GLY A 149 4.31 -7.46 -13.60
N PRO A 150 4.55 -7.66 -14.91
CA PRO A 150 3.59 -7.30 -15.96
C PRO A 150 2.27 -8.09 -15.91
N GLY A 151 2.26 -9.25 -15.23
CA GLY A 151 1.06 -10.07 -15.03
C GLY A 151 0.26 -9.74 -13.77
N TYR A 152 0.76 -8.82 -12.92
CA TYR A 152 0.01 -8.36 -11.76
C TYR A 152 -1.16 -7.46 -12.21
N TRP A 153 -2.25 -7.51 -11.47
CA TRP A 153 -3.53 -6.80 -11.72
C TRP A 153 -3.44 -5.58 -12.66
N ALA A 154 -4.04 -5.70 -13.86
CA ALA A 154 -4.08 -4.67 -14.90
C ALA A 154 -2.71 -4.09 -15.35
N GLY A 155 -1.59 -4.78 -15.08
CA GLY A 155 -0.24 -4.33 -15.41
C GLY A 155 0.19 -3.09 -14.63
N THR A 156 -0.33 -2.89 -13.42
CA THR A 156 -0.10 -1.67 -12.64
C THR A 156 1.27 -1.64 -11.95
N ALA A 157 1.60 -0.47 -11.41
CA ALA A 157 2.75 -0.25 -10.53
C ALA A 157 2.33 -0.23 -9.06
N ALA A 158 3.29 -0.49 -8.18
CA ALA A 158 3.13 -0.16 -6.77
C ALA A 158 3.48 1.32 -6.56
N HIS A 159 2.87 1.92 -5.55
CA HIS A 159 3.15 3.28 -5.12
C HIS A 159 3.30 3.29 -3.60
N TYR A 160 4.32 3.98 -3.09
CA TYR A 160 4.63 4.09 -1.67
C TYR A 160 4.72 5.56 -1.25
N TYR A 161 4.20 5.85 -0.07
CA TYR A 161 4.48 7.06 0.68
C TYR A 161 5.65 6.81 1.63
N VAL A 162 6.69 7.64 1.55
CA VAL A 162 7.93 7.48 2.32
C VAL A 162 7.94 8.47 3.48
N ASN A 163 7.76 7.95 4.68
CA ASN A 163 7.61 8.76 5.89
C ASN A 163 8.96 9.14 6.51
N PRO A 164 9.02 10.25 7.27
CA PRO A 164 10.24 10.65 7.97
C PRO A 164 10.76 9.56 8.92
N PRO A 165 12.09 9.44 9.09
CA PRO A 165 12.68 8.62 10.15
C PRO A 165 12.10 8.97 11.53
N GLY A 166 11.84 7.95 12.34
CA GLY A 166 11.22 8.06 13.66
C GLY A 166 9.70 7.91 13.66
N VAL A 167 9.06 7.78 12.50
CA VAL A 167 7.61 7.56 12.39
C VAL A 167 7.33 6.08 12.10
N SER A 168 6.76 5.38 13.08
CA SER A 168 6.39 3.96 12.98
C SER A 168 5.29 3.74 11.95
N SER A 169 5.17 2.52 11.42
CA SER A 169 4.19 2.21 10.39
C SER A 169 2.75 2.32 10.91
N LYS A 170 2.56 2.13 12.22
CA LYS A 170 1.27 2.32 12.90
C LYS A 170 0.78 3.78 12.83
N ASP A 171 1.70 4.73 12.88
CA ASP A 171 1.39 6.17 12.82
C ASP A 171 1.48 6.72 11.39
N ALA A 172 2.31 6.12 10.55
CA ALA A 172 2.56 6.55 9.17
C ALA A 172 1.54 5.98 8.18
N CYS A 173 1.18 4.70 8.26
CA CYS A 173 0.36 4.03 7.24
C CYS A 173 -1.13 4.13 7.56
N VAL A 174 -1.56 5.38 7.80
CA VAL A 174 -2.93 5.79 8.07
C VAL A 174 -3.20 7.09 7.34
N TRP A 175 -4.47 7.34 7.01
CA TRP A 175 -4.85 8.65 6.49
C TRP A 175 -4.64 9.71 7.56
N GLY A 176 -3.80 10.70 7.24
CA GLY A 176 -3.36 11.71 8.20
C GLY A 176 -4.24 12.95 8.19
N THR A 177 -3.65 14.04 8.65
CA THR A 177 -4.21 15.39 8.58
C THR A 177 -3.08 16.38 8.23
N PRO A 178 -3.35 17.55 7.63
CA PRO A 178 -2.31 18.45 7.13
C PRO A 178 -1.47 19.12 8.23
N GLU A 179 -1.74 18.85 9.51
CA GLU A 179 -0.92 19.35 10.62
C GLU A 179 0.41 18.58 10.78
N LYS A 180 0.56 17.40 10.15
CA LYS A 180 1.79 16.59 10.20
C LYS A 180 2.13 16.03 8.82
N ALA A 181 3.41 16.11 8.45
CA ALA A 181 3.94 15.58 7.20
C ALA A 181 4.17 14.06 7.24
N ILE A 182 3.11 13.30 7.50
CA ILE A 182 3.10 11.83 7.58
C ILE A 182 1.90 11.28 6.79
N GLY A 183 1.89 9.98 6.52
CA GLY A 183 0.84 9.34 5.71
C GLY A 183 0.79 9.96 4.32
N ASN A 184 -0.38 10.48 3.92
CA ASN A 184 -0.59 11.03 2.58
C ASN A 184 0.08 12.39 2.40
N TRP A 185 0.58 12.97 3.50
CA TRP A 185 1.41 14.17 3.53
C TRP A 185 2.88 13.86 3.76
N SER A 186 3.31 12.61 3.66
CA SER A 186 4.74 12.27 3.75
C SER A 186 5.53 13.07 2.70
N PRO A 187 6.80 13.45 2.97
CA PRO A 187 7.52 14.33 2.05
C PRO A 187 7.81 13.73 0.69
N TYR A 188 8.07 12.41 0.67
CA TYR A 188 8.46 11.70 -0.54
C TYR A 188 7.50 10.57 -0.88
N VAL A 189 7.53 10.19 -2.15
CA VAL A 189 6.86 9.02 -2.70
C VAL A 189 7.85 8.19 -3.52
N ALA A 190 7.56 6.89 -3.63
CA ALA A 190 8.27 5.98 -4.51
C ALA A 190 7.29 5.18 -5.38
N GLY A 191 7.67 4.89 -6.62
CA GLY A 191 6.87 4.15 -7.59
C GLY A 191 7.72 3.11 -8.31
N MET A 192 7.17 1.92 -8.55
CA MET A 192 7.91 0.84 -9.23
C MET A 192 7.03 -0.24 -9.84
N ASN A 193 7.49 -0.75 -10.98
CA ASN A 193 6.96 -1.90 -11.71
C ASN A 193 8.04 -2.50 -12.62
N GLN A 194 7.85 -3.76 -12.99
CA GLN A 194 8.70 -4.44 -13.97
C GLN A 194 7.96 -4.68 -15.29
N ASP A 195 8.63 -4.45 -16.42
CA ASP A 195 8.11 -4.80 -17.75
C ASP A 195 8.32 -6.27 -18.11
N SER A 196 7.82 -6.68 -19.27
CA SER A 196 8.01 -8.06 -19.79
C SER A 196 9.44 -8.40 -20.19
N ASN A 197 10.33 -7.41 -20.27
CA ASN A 197 11.75 -7.62 -20.60
C ASN A 197 12.61 -7.73 -19.33
N GLY A 198 12.00 -7.70 -18.14
CA GLY A 198 12.72 -7.75 -16.87
C GLY A 198 13.34 -6.40 -16.46
N ASN A 199 12.95 -5.30 -17.09
CA ASN A 199 13.39 -3.97 -16.66
C ASN A 199 12.47 -3.48 -15.55
N THR A 200 13.04 -3.14 -14.40
CA THR A 200 12.33 -2.52 -13.30
C THR A 200 12.55 -1.02 -13.33
N PHE A 201 11.45 -0.26 -13.41
CA PHE A 201 11.45 1.20 -13.31
C PHE A 201 11.25 1.57 -11.85
N VAL A 202 12.15 2.36 -11.28
CA VAL A 202 12.11 2.83 -9.90
C VAL A 202 12.13 4.34 -9.91
N THR A 203 11.07 4.95 -9.41
CA THR A 203 10.90 6.40 -9.32
C THR A 203 10.90 6.82 -7.87
N ILE A 204 11.65 7.85 -7.53
CA ILE A 204 11.51 8.58 -6.26
C ILE A 204 11.16 10.04 -6.58
N GLY A 205 10.32 10.65 -5.75
CA GLY A 205 9.87 12.02 -5.97
C GLY A 205 9.40 12.69 -4.70
N TYR A 206 9.30 14.01 -4.74
CA TYR A 206 8.50 14.74 -3.76
C TYR A 206 7.02 14.37 -3.91
N ASN A 207 6.31 14.32 -2.79
CA ASN A 207 4.87 14.17 -2.78
C ASN A 207 4.21 15.52 -3.13
N PRO A 208 3.37 15.61 -4.19
CA PRO A 208 2.66 16.84 -4.51
C PRO A 208 1.86 17.41 -3.33
N LYS A 209 1.25 16.56 -2.49
CA LYS A 209 0.53 17.03 -1.30
C LYS A 209 1.43 17.68 -0.25
N TYR A 210 2.67 17.20 -0.14
CA TYR A 210 3.65 17.86 0.71
C TYR A 210 4.06 19.22 0.13
N ILE A 211 4.18 19.33 -1.20
CA ILE A 211 4.47 20.60 -1.86
C ILE A 211 3.38 21.63 -1.61
N ASP A 212 2.12 21.23 -1.72
CA ASP A 212 0.96 22.09 -1.54
C ASP A 212 0.88 22.65 -0.11
N ASP A 213 0.98 21.77 0.90
CA ASP A 213 0.64 22.12 2.29
C ASP A 213 1.87 22.42 3.18
N PHE A 214 3.06 22.00 2.75
CA PHE A 214 4.33 22.18 3.49
C PHE A 214 5.39 22.90 2.64
N SER A 215 4.97 23.77 1.72
CA SER A 215 5.86 24.52 0.83
C SER A 215 7.02 25.20 1.58
N GLY A 216 8.25 24.95 1.15
CA GLY A 216 9.47 25.52 1.73
C GLY A 216 9.99 24.79 2.97
N ASN A 217 9.23 23.85 3.55
CA ASN A 217 9.74 23.00 4.62
C ASN A 217 10.63 21.90 4.01
N ILE A 218 11.94 22.00 4.24
CA ILE A 218 12.90 21.01 3.74
C ILE A 218 12.91 19.83 4.73
N PRO A 219 12.63 18.58 4.30
CA PRO A 219 12.76 17.42 5.16
C PRO A 219 14.19 17.26 5.69
N ASN A 220 14.36 16.73 6.90
CA ASN A 220 15.68 16.51 7.50
C ASN A 220 16.33 15.17 7.10
N PHE A 221 15.81 14.51 6.06
CA PHE A 221 16.28 13.24 5.54
C PHE A 221 16.16 13.25 4.01
N GLY A 222 17.00 12.49 3.32
CA GLY A 222 16.99 12.31 1.88
C GLY A 222 16.79 10.86 1.47
N ILE A 223 16.51 10.67 0.18
CA ILE A 223 16.42 9.35 -0.44
C ILE A 223 17.16 9.33 -1.77
N ARG A 224 17.77 8.19 -2.10
CA ARG A 224 18.44 7.99 -3.39
C ARG A 224 18.29 6.56 -3.86
N ILE A 225 18.43 6.36 -5.16
CA ILE A 225 18.45 5.02 -5.75
C ILE A 225 19.90 4.64 -6.05
N VAL A 226 20.32 3.48 -5.55
CA VAL A 226 21.57 2.82 -5.91
C VAL A 226 21.27 1.47 -6.56
N CYS A 227 22.26 0.89 -7.24
CA CYS A 227 22.14 -0.44 -7.82
C CYS A 227 23.31 -1.31 -7.40
N ASP A 228 23.06 -2.61 -7.26
CA ASP A 228 24.10 -3.58 -6.94
C ASP A 228 25.12 -3.71 -8.07
N ASN A 229 24.65 -3.61 -9.31
CA ASN A 229 25.48 -3.50 -10.50
C ASN A 229 25.16 -2.20 -11.26
N PRO A 230 26.00 -1.16 -11.13
CA PRO A 230 25.77 0.13 -11.79
C PRO A 230 25.65 0.05 -13.31
N ASP A 231 26.36 -0.87 -13.97
CA ASP A 231 26.33 -1.02 -15.44
C ASP A 231 24.97 -1.55 -15.95
N GLU A 232 24.22 -2.20 -15.07
CA GLU A 232 22.88 -2.70 -15.33
C GLU A 232 21.78 -1.70 -14.97
N CYS A 233 22.15 -0.49 -14.54
CA CYS A 233 21.20 0.57 -14.22
C CYS A 233 21.39 1.81 -15.09
N ASN A 234 20.29 2.29 -15.66
CA ASN A 234 20.24 3.56 -16.37
C ASN A 234 19.59 4.63 -15.47
N GLY A 235 20.08 5.87 -15.53
CA GLY A 235 19.50 6.98 -14.75
C GLY A 235 19.97 7.08 -13.30
N LEU A 236 21.09 6.42 -12.94
CA LEU A 236 21.76 6.56 -11.65
C LEU A 236 22.11 8.02 -11.33
N GLU A 237 22.51 8.30 -10.09
CA GLU A 237 22.56 9.66 -9.51
C GLU A 237 21.15 10.26 -9.30
N CYS A 238 20.14 9.39 -9.26
CA CYS A 238 18.79 9.74 -8.85
C CYS A 238 18.73 9.93 -7.32
N GLU A 239 18.66 11.17 -6.87
CA GLU A 239 18.74 11.54 -5.46
C GLU A 239 17.86 12.75 -5.13
N ILE A 240 17.18 12.69 -3.98
CA ILE A 240 16.57 13.82 -3.30
C ILE A 240 17.38 14.05 -2.03
N ASN A 241 18.14 15.15 -2.00
CA ASN A 241 19.01 15.50 -0.88
C ASN A 241 18.57 16.84 -0.28
N PRO A 242 18.21 16.91 1.01
CA PRO A 242 17.83 18.15 1.70
C PRO A 242 18.80 19.32 1.50
N ARG A 243 20.10 19.03 1.32
CA ARG A 243 21.14 20.06 1.11
C ARG A 243 21.00 20.79 -0.23
N GLN A 244 20.29 20.22 -1.19
CA GLN A 244 20.03 20.83 -2.50
C GLN A 244 18.84 21.80 -2.47
N GLY A 245 18.10 21.84 -1.36
CA GLY A 245 16.95 22.71 -1.17
C GLY A 245 15.61 21.99 -1.30
N PHE A 246 14.54 22.76 -1.13
CA PHE A 246 13.17 22.26 -1.19
C PHE A 246 12.80 21.84 -2.62
N ASN A 247 12.12 20.70 -2.74
CA ASN A 247 11.59 20.20 -4.00
C ASN A 247 12.66 20.12 -5.10
N LYS A 248 13.72 19.34 -4.81
CA LYS A 248 14.82 19.07 -5.73
C LYS A 248 15.09 17.57 -5.78
N ALA A 249 14.75 16.97 -6.91
CA ALA A 249 15.23 15.66 -7.32
C ALA A 249 16.30 15.86 -8.40
N MET A 250 17.41 15.17 -8.25
CA MET A 250 18.52 15.18 -9.19
C MET A 250 18.59 13.84 -9.92
N GLY A 251 19.21 13.82 -11.10
CA GLY A 251 19.45 12.61 -11.87
C GLY A 251 19.33 12.83 -13.38
N PRO A 252 19.98 12.01 -14.21
CA PRO A 252 19.93 12.12 -15.67
C PRO A 252 18.52 11.97 -16.24
N ALA A 253 17.68 11.18 -15.57
CA ALA A 253 16.27 11.01 -15.88
C ALA A 253 15.41 11.62 -14.78
N SER A 254 15.34 12.95 -14.76
CA SER A 254 14.57 13.74 -13.80
C SER A 254 13.48 14.56 -14.50
N GLY A 255 12.45 14.93 -13.75
CA GLY A 255 11.33 15.70 -14.25
C GLY A 255 10.52 16.35 -13.14
N ASN A 256 9.45 17.03 -13.51
CA ASN A 256 8.49 17.63 -12.58
C ASN A 256 7.08 17.19 -12.99
N SER A 257 6.26 16.81 -12.01
CA SER A 257 4.85 16.48 -12.20
C SER A 257 4.04 17.05 -11.05
N LEU A 258 2.94 17.75 -11.37
CA LEU A 258 2.09 18.40 -10.36
C LEU A 258 2.88 19.33 -9.41
N GLY A 259 3.92 19.97 -9.92
CA GLY A 259 4.80 20.83 -9.13
C GLY A 259 5.84 20.09 -8.30
N ALA A 260 5.84 18.75 -8.24
CA ALA A 260 6.82 17.95 -7.50
C ALA A 260 7.92 17.39 -8.41
N ASP A 261 9.18 17.58 -8.00
CA ASP A 261 10.34 17.04 -8.69
C ASP A 261 10.48 15.52 -8.42
N TYR A 262 10.87 14.76 -9.44
CA TYR A 262 11.14 13.32 -9.36
C TYR A 262 12.35 12.93 -10.22
N CYS A 263 12.90 11.75 -9.95
CA CYS A 263 13.90 11.11 -10.80
C CYS A 263 13.65 9.60 -10.90
N ILE A 264 14.18 8.97 -11.95
CA ILE A 264 13.92 7.58 -12.31
C ILE A 264 15.23 6.84 -12.54
N VAL A 265 15.33 5.63 -12.00
CA VAL A 265 16.33 4.63 -12.37
C VAL A 265 15.63 3.45 -13.04
N THR A 266 16.22 2.92 -14.11
CA THR A 266 15.80 1.65 -14.70
C THR A 266 16.85 0.59 -14.41
N ALA A 267 16.50 -0.40 -13.59
CA ALA A 267 17.32 -1.59 -13.37
C ALA A 267 16.98 -2.62 -14.45
N LYS A 268 17.95 -2.94 -15.32
CA LYS A 268 17.75 -3.79 -16.50
C LYS A 268 17.92 -5.26 -16.14
N ASN A 269 17.30 -6.16 -16.91
CA ASN A 269 17.56 -7.61 -16.86
C ASN A 269 17.45 -8.21 -15.45
N HIS A 270 16.43 -7.82 -14.68
CA HIS A 270 16.23 -8.23 -13.28
C HIS A 270 17.33 -7.79 -12.29
N ALA A 271 18.16 -6.81 -12.67
CA ALA A 271 19.10 -6.19 -11.74
C ALA A 271 18.36 -5.61 -10.52
N HIS A 272 19.05 -5.64 -9.40
CA HIS A 272 18.49 -5.20 -8.12
C HIS A 272 18.88 -3.75 -7.83
N ALA A 273 17.87 -2.93 -7.53
CA ALA A 273 18.00 -1.55 -7.11
C ALA A 273 17.63 -1.40 -5.63
N ARG A 274 18.25 -0.45 -4.94
CA ARG A 274 17.99 -0.15 -3.54
C ARG A 274 17.66 1.32 -3.38
N ILE A 275 16.57 1.61 -2.67
CA ILE A 275 16.27 2.96 -2.19
C ILE A 275 16.98 3.13 -0.84
N GLU A 276 17.99 3.98 -0.79
CA GLU A 276 18.65 4.32 0.48
C GLU A 276 18.00 5.53 1.11
N VAL A 277 17.62 5.42 2.38
CA VAL A 277 17.15 6.55 3.21
C VAL A 277 18.31 7.03 4.08
N PHE A 278 18.57 8.33 4.12
CA PHE A 278 19.72 8.91 4.84
C PHE A 278 19.39 10.27 5.47
N GLN A 279 20.21 10.72 6.42
CA GLN A 279 20.13 12.04 7.07
C GLN A 279 21.46 12.80 6.94
#